data_AF-A0A6L8EWX5-F1
#
_entry.id   AF-A0A6L8EWX5-F1
#
_cell.length_a   1.000
_cell.length_b   1.000
_cell.length_c   1.000
_cell.angle_alpha   90.00
_cell.angle_beta   90.00
_cell.angle_gamma   90.00
#
_symmetry.space_group_name_H-M   'P 1'
#
loop_
_entity.id
_entity.type
_entity.pdbx_description
1 polymer ?
#
loop_
_entity_poly.entity_id
_entity_poly.type
_entity_poly.pdbx_seq_one_letter_code
_entity_poly.pdbx_strand_id
1 'polypeptide(L)'
;MKSIFKSSKFFYLAFLLGLLPFFGCGSDDGPVNETLSGELIIEGFKFPAGASGPLWQLSDADIAEILESHSADWHLREDKEWYKKGYHGQLLKQFGDIPEVRYLIAFDRHPGQKTREQFIAKSEALHRLFRQEETLEALRQTTKIPDPTKPGRSEPEHEWIARDPQGYYEYQVKSRIKRYGDIPEVYTVASFLLKFKQGAKLTGAEVRAYKAALAHLSNLDAQREGKQGEEPDD
;
A
#
# COMPACT_ATOMS: atom_id res chain seq x y z
N MET A 1 41.87 15.29 -1.00
CA MET A 1 40.55 15.27 -0.33
C MET A 1 39.67 14.22 -1.00
N LYS A 2 38.92 13.45 -0.19
CA LYS A 2 38.34 12.14 -0.52
C LYS A 2 37.22 12.22 -1.56
N SER A 3 37.30 11.34 -2.57
CA SER A 3 36.27 11.08 -3.58
C SER A 3 35.18 10.18 -2.98
N ILE A 4 33.97 10.72 -2.78
CA ILE A 4 32.78 10.00 -2.30
C ILE A 4 31.72 10.08 -3.39
N PHE A 5 31.95 9.50 -4.56
CA PHE A 5 30.91 9.37 -5.58
C PHE A 5 31.27 8.25 -6.54
N LYS A 6 30.87 7.01 -6.24
CA LYS A 6 30.87 5.88 -7.22
C LYS A 6 30.20 4.57 -6.76
N SER A 7 29.39 4.54 -5.69
CA SER A 7 28.83 3.26 -5.20
C SER A 7 27.40 2.94 -5.67
N SER A 8 26.55 3.93 -5.99
CA SER A 8 25.14 3.63 -6.29
C SER A 8 24.89 3.01 -7.68
N LYS A 9 25.72 3.32 -8.69
CA LYS A 9 25.57 2.76 -10.04
C LYS A 9 25.93 1.27 -10.12
N PHE A 10 26.82 0.79 -9.24
CA PHE A 10 27.17 -0.63 -9.15
C PHE A 10 26.04 -1.46 -8.52
N PHE A 11 25.29 -0.90 -7.58
CA PHE A 11 24.14 -1.59 -6.97
C PHE A 11 22.98 -1.80 -7.98
N TYR A 12 22.66 -0.78 -8.78
CA TYR A 12 21.64 -0.91 -9.83
C TYR A 12 22.05 -1.86 -10.96
N LEU A 13 23.34 -1.87 -11.34
CA LEU A 13 23.84 -2.79 -12.36
C LEU A 13 23.84 -4.25 -11.87
N ALA A 14 24.22 -4.50 -10.61
CA ALA A 14 24.17 -5.84 -10.01
C ALA A 14 22.73 -6.34 -9.84
N PHE A 15 21.77 -5.44 -9.54
CA PHE A 15 20.35 -5.78 -9.47
C PHE A 15 19.76 -6.13 -10.85
N LEU A 16 20.17 -5.41 -11.91
CA LEU A 16 19.76 -5.71 -13.29
C LEU A 16 20.42 -6.98 -13.87
N LEU A 17 21.71 -7.22 -13.58
CA LEU A 17 22.42 -8.44 -13.99
C LEU A 17 21.92 -9.69 -13.24
N GLY A 18 21.45 -9.53 -11.99
CA GLY A 18 20.79 -10.59 -11.24
C GLY A 18 19.46 -11.04 -11.86
N LEU A 19 18.81 -10.21 -12.70
CA LEU A 19 17.54 -10.56 -13.37
C LEU A 19 17.73 -11.26 -14.73
N LEU A 20 18.96 -11.33 -15.27
CA LEU A 20 19.23 -11.93 -16.58
C LEU A 20 19.10 -13.46 -16.69
N PRO A 21 19.33 -14.29 -15.64
CA PRO A 21 19.11 -15.73 -15.77
C PRO A 21 17.63 -16.15 -15.74
N PHE A 22 16.68 -15.22 -15.50
CA PHE A 22 15.24 -15.53 -15.36
C PHE A 22 14.42 -15.50 -16.66
N PHE A 23 15.05 -15.23 -17.81
CA PHE A 23 14.41 -15.36 -19.13
C PHE A 23 14.78 -16.66 -19.87
N GLY A 24 15.50 -17.56 -19.22
CA GLY A 24 15.72 -18.92 -19.71
C GLY A 24 14.49 -19.78 -19.42
N CYS A 25 13.59 -19.91 -20.40
CA CYS A 25 12.52 -20.91 -20.36
C CYS A 25 13.15 -22.32 -20.40
N GLY A 26 13.50 -22.86 -19.23
CA GLY A 26 13.88 -24.25 -19.07
C GLY A 26 12.62 -25.11 -19.18
N SER A 27 12.40 -25.66 -20.37
CA SER A 27 11.43 -26.73 -20.62
C SER A 27 11.93 -27.98 -19.90
N ASP A 28 11.47 -28.22 -18.68
CA ASP A 28 11.72 -29.47 -17.97
C ASP A 28 10.36 -30.14 -17.71
N ASP A 29 10.04 -31.11 -18.58
CA ASP A 29 8.88 -31.98 -18.51
C ASP A 29 9.08 -33.02 -17.37
N GLY A 30 9.15 -32.53 -16.14
CA GLY A 30 9.20 -33.36 -14.93
C GLY A 30 7.80 -33.58 -14.35
N PRO A 31 7.42 -34.82 -13.96
CA PRO A 31 6.13 -35.06 -13.31
C PRO A 31 6.08 -34.34 -11.96
N VAL A 32 5.13 -33.40 -11.84
CA VAL A 32 4.89 -32.61 -10.64
C VAL A 32 4.35 -33.55 -9.56
N ASN A 33 5.17 -33.84 -8.55
CA ASN A 33 4.72 -34.51 -7.34
C ASN A 33 3.79 -33.55 -6.57
N GLU A 34 2.49 -33.79 -6.70
CA GLU A 34 1.43 -33.26 -5.84
C GLU A 34 1.62 -33.77 -4.40
N THR A 35 2.42 -33.09 -3.59
CA THR A 35 2.39 -33.35 -2.14
C THR A 35 2.80 -32.11 -1.35
N LEU A 36 1.96 -31.07 -1.42
CA LEU A 36 1.84 -30.00 -0.41
C LEU A 36 0.59 -29.14 -0.72
N SER A 37 -0.58 -29.77 -0.90
CA SER A 37 -1.85 -29.03 -0.93
C SER A 37 -2.45 -29.00 0.47
N GLY A 38 -1.84 -28.18 1.34
CA GLY A 38 -2.64 -27.52 2.37
C GLY A 38 -3.54 -26.56 1.61
N GLU A 39 -4.76 -27.02 1.32
CA GLU A 39 -5.77 -26.35 0.51
C GLU A 39 -6.09 -24.98 1.11
N LEU A 40 -5.30 -23.97 0.73
CA LEU A 40 -5.70 -22.58 0.82
C LEU A 40 -6.94 -22.50 -0.06
N ILE A 41 -8.12 -22.49 0.55
CA ILE A 41 -9.36 -22.16 -0.12
C ILE A 41 -9.12 -20.77 -0.73
N ILE A 42 -8.84 -20.74 -2.03
CA ILE A 42 -8.51 -19.52 -2.75
C ILE A 42 -9.83 -18.78 -2.89
N GLU A 43 -10.18 -17.98 -1.88
CA GLU A 43 -11.17 -16.93 -2.08
C GLU A 43 -10.76 -16.11 -3.31
N GLY A 44 -11.73 -15.83 -4.18
CA GLY A 44 -11.53 -14.98 -5.35
C GLY A 44 -10.81 -13.69 -4.95
N PHE A 45 -9.89 -13.22 -5.79
CA PHE A 45 -9.10 -12.03 -5.49
C PHE A 45 -10.02 -10.84 -5.20
N LYS A 46 -9.90 -10.28 -4.00
CA LYS A 46 -10.67 -9.12 -3.56
C LYS A 46 -9.77 -7.90 -3.63
N PHE A 47 -10.26 -6.84 -4.27
CA PHE A 47 -9.57 -5.56 -4.26
C PHE A 47 -9.45 -5.07 -2.81
N PRO A 48 -8.29 -4.55 -2.39
CA PRO A 48 -8.10 -4.05 -1.04
C PRO A 48 -8.96 -2.81 -0.79
N ALA A 49 -9.21 -2.52 0.49
CA ALA A 49 -9.91 -1.29 0.87
C ALA A 49 -9.23 -0.05 0.26
N GLY A 50 -10.03 0.88 -0.27
CA GLY A 50 -9.55 2.08 -0.96
C GLY A 50 -9.11 1.88 -2.42
N ALA A 51 -9.15 0.64 -2.95
CA ALA A 51 -8.88 0.34 -4.36
C ALA A 51 -10.15 0.06 -5.19
N SER A 52 -11.30 0.61 -4.78
CA SER A 52 -12.58 0.45 -5.48
C SER A 52 -13.02 1.69 -6.28
N GLY A 53 -12.30 2.81 -6.15
CA GLY A 53 -12.64 4.07 -6.81
C GLY A 53 -12.38 4.06 -8.33
N PRO A 54 -12.84 5.10 -9.08
CA PRO A 54 -12.71 5.16 -10.53
C PRO A 54 -11.27 5.04 -11.05
N LEU A 55 -10.29 5.54 -10.29
CA LEU A 55 -8.86 5.44 -10.63
C LEU A 55 -8.29 4.02 -10.54
N TRP A 56 -9.01 3.10 -9.89
CA TRP A 56 -8.63 1.71 -9.72
C TRP A 56 -9.40 0.76 -10.65
N GLN A 57 -10.38 1.30 -11.38
CA GLN A 57 -11.19 0.55 -12.33
C GLN A 57 -10.67 0.79 -13.74
N LEU A 58 -10.38 -0.28 -14.46
CA LEU A 58 -10.07 -0.23 -15.88
C LEU A 58 -11.35 -0.45 -16.66
N SER A 59 -11.62 0.44 -17.61
CA SER A 59 -12.70 0.23 -18.58
C SER A 59 -12.25 -0.79 -19.63
N ASP A 60 -13.19 -1.41 -20.32
CA ASP A 60 -12.86 -2.30 -21.44
C ASP A 60 -12.14 -1.56 -22.57
N ALA A 61 -12.38 -0.24 -22.69
CA ALA A 61 -11.65 0.62 -23.61
C ALA A 61 -10.17 0.79 -23.20
N ASP A 62 -9.87 0.91 -21.90
CA ASP A 62 -8.48 0.92 -21.40
C ASP A 62 -7.77 -0.41 -21.73
N ILE A 63 -8.47 -1.54 -21.54
CA ILE A 63 -7.91 -2.87 -21.84
C ILE A 63 -7.63 -3.01 -23.34
N ALA A 64 -8.57 -2.56 -24.19
CA ALA A 64 -8.40 -2.56 -25.64
C ALA A 64 -7.20 -1.69 -26.08
N GLU A 65 -7.06 -0.48 -25.52
CA GLU A 65 -5.92 0.41 -25.82
C GLU A 65 -4.58 -0.27 -25.46
N ILE A 66 -4.50 -0.92 -24.29
CA ILE A 66 -3.28 -1.59 -23.84
C ILE A 66 -2.93 -2.77 -24.76
N LEU A 67 -3.93 -3.55 -25.19
CA LEU A 67 -3.73 -4.67 -26.10
C LEU A 67 -3.33 -4.23 -27.51
N GLU A 68 -3.95 -3.17 -28.02
CA GLU A 68 -3.63 -2.59 -29.34
C GLU A 68 -2.21 -2.00 -29.37
N SER A 69 -1.80 -1.34 -28.29
CA SER A 69 -0.48 -0.73 -28.17
C SER A 69 0.65 -1.70 -27.80
N HIS A 70 0.32 -2.96 -27.49
CA HIS A 70 1.33 -3.95 -27.13
C HIS A 70 2.15 -4.38 -28.36
N SER A 71 3.47 -4.32 -28.22
CA SER A 71 4.42 -4.82 -29.21
C SER A 71 5.35 -5.86 -28.60
N ALA A 72 5.77 -6.87 -29.37
CA ALA A 72 6.62 -7.95 -28.86
C ALA A 72 8.02 -7.49 -28.40
N ASP A 73 8.50 -6.36 -28.93
CA ASP A 73 9.81 -5.75 -28.63
C ASP A 73 9.76 -4.74 -27.46
N TRP A 74 8.66 -4.70 -26.69
CA TRP A 74 8.47 -3.72 -25.61
C TRP A 74 9.57 -3.67 -24.56
N HIS A 75 10.20 -4.82 -24.28
CA HIS A 75 11.28 -4.95 -23.31
C HIS A 75 12.62 -4.38 -23.80
N LEU A 76 12.74 -4.06 -25.10
CA LEU A 76 13.94 -3.47 -25.72
C LEU A 76 13.93 -1.94 -25.72
N ARG A 77 12.80 -1.30 -25.34
CA ARG A 77 12.68 0.16 -25.38
C ARG A 77 13.08 0.78 -24.05
N GLU A 78 13.83 1.87 -24.12
CA GLU A 78 14.25 2.64 -22.94
C GLU A 78 13.14 3.53 -22.36
N ASP A 79 12.11 3.82 -23.15
CA ASP A 79 10.98 4.64 -22.71
C ASP A 79 10.16 3.93 -21.63
N LYS A 80 10.08 4.53 -20.44
CA LYS A 80 9.45 3.92 -19.26
C LYS A 80 7.94 3.76 -19.40
N GLU A 81 7.26 4.69 -20.07
CA GLU A 81 5.81 4.59 -20.25
C GLU A 81 5.48 3.49 -21.25
N TRP A 82 6.26 3.41 -22.33
CA TRP A 82 6.15 2.37 -23.33
C TRP A 82 6.45 0.99 -22.77
N TYR A 83 7.50 0.88 -21.96
CA TYR A 83 7.84 -0.35 -21.24
C TYR A 83 6.67 -0.81 -20.36
N LYS A 84 6.07 0.09 -19.58
CA LYS A 84 4.92 -0.24 -18.72
C LYS A 84 3.71 -0.69 -19.55
N LYS A 85 3.35 0.04 -20.60
CA LYS A 85 2.23 -0.34 -21.49
C LYS A 85 2.46 -1.72 -22.11
N GLY A 86 3.68 -1.98 -22.60
CA GLY A 86 4.06 -3.27 -23.15
C GLY A 86 3.97 -4.41 -22.14
N TYR A 87 4.50 -4.21 -20.92
CA TYR A 87 4.39 -5.15 -19.81
C TYR A 87 2.94 -5.45 -19.45
N HIS A 88 2.09 -4.43 -19.33
CA HIS A 88 0.67 -4.58 -19.05
C HIS A 88 -0.05 -5.37 -20.16
N GLY A 89 0.26 -5.08 -21.43
CA GLY A 89 -0.25 -5.85 -22.56
C GLY A 89 0.22 -7.30 -22.55
N GLN A 90 1.46 -7.57 -22.10
CA GLN A 90 1.95 -8.94 -21.95
C GLN A 90 1.17 -9.69 -20.87
N LEU A 91 0.92 -9.06 -19.71
CA LEU A 91 0.12 -9.67 -18.65
C LEU A 91 -1.28 -10.05 -19.14
N LEU A 92 -1.95 -9.13 -19.86
CA LEU A 92 -3.27 -9.39 -20.43
C LEU A 92 -3.26 -10.51 -21.47
N LYS A 93 -2.22 -10.59 -22.32
CA LYS A 93 -2.09 -11.68 -23.31
C LYS A 93 -1.82 -13.03 -22.65
N GLN A 94 -1.02 -13.05 -21.59
CA GLN A 94 -0.58 -14.29 -20.94
C GLN A 94 -1.63 -14.85 -19.98
N PHE A 95 -2.29 -14.00 -19.20
CA PHE A 95 -3.20 -14.41 -18.12
C PHE A 95 -4.66 -14.07 -18.40
N GLY A 96 -4.94 -13.28 -19.43
CA GLY A 96 -6.27 -12.78 -19.74
C GLY A 96 -6.69 -11.59 -18.90
N ASP A 97 -7.93 -11.17 -19.12
CA ASP A 97 -8.56 -10.06 -18.41
C ASP A 97 -9.21 -10.55 -17.09
N ILE A 98 -8.37 -10.80 -16.09
CA ILE A 98 -8.78 -11.28 -14.76
C ILE A 98 -8.53 -10.22 -13.68
N PRO A 99 -9.18 -10.32 -12.50
CA PRO A 99 -9.10 -9.31 -11.44
C PRO A 99 -7.65 -8.97 -11.02
N GLU A 100 -6.78 -9.96 -10.91
CA GLU A 100 -5.37 -9.79 -10.55
C GLU A 100 -4.61 -8.92 -11.55
N VAL A 101 -4.80 -9.19 -12.85
CA VAL A 101 -4.17 -8.41 -13.93
C VAL A 101 -4.72 -6.99 -13.94
N ARG A 102 -6.05 -6.83 -13.85
CA ARG A 102 -6.68 -5.50 -13.77
C ARG A 102 -6.13 -4.70 -12.58
N TYR A 103 -5.97 -5.34 -11.42
CA TYR A 103 -5.42 -4.70 -10.23
C TYR A 103 -3.97 -4.26 -10.43
N LEU A 104 -3.10 -5.09 -11.02
CA LEU A 104 -1.69 -4.73 -11.26
C LEU A 104 -1.56 -3.52 -12.18
N ILE A 105 -2.35 -3.50 -13.26
CA ILE A 105 -2.37 -2.38 -14.21
C ILE A 105 -2.88 -1.11 -13.51
N ALA A 106 -4.00 -1.20 -12.79
CA ALA A 106 -4.57 -0.09 -12.02
C ALA A 106 -3.59 0.44 -10.98
N PHE A 107 -2.93 -0.46 -10.24
CA PHE A 107 -1.90 -0.12 -9.25
C PHE A 107 -0.77 0.66 -9.91
N ASP A 108 -0.23 0.22 -11.03
CA ASP A 108 0.90 0.89 -11.68
C ASP A 108 0.51 2.25 -12.31
N ARG A 109 -0.74 2.40 -12.77
CA ARG A 109 -1.29 3.67 -13.31
C ARG A 109 -1.70 4.65 -12.22
N HIS A 110 -1.99 4.18 -11.00
CA HIS A 110 -2.50 5.04 -9.94
C HIS A 110 -1.47 6.14 -9.59
N PRO A 111 -1.84 7.44 -9.71
CA PRO A 111 -0.91 8.57 -9.55
C PRO A 111 -0.62 8.90 -8.08
N GLY A 112 -1.49 8.48 -7.16
CA GLY A 112 -1.33 8.74 -5.73
C GLY A 112 -0.40 7.75 -5.02
N GLN A 113 -0.08 8.08 -3.76
CA GLN A 113 0.60 7.16 -2.85
C GLN A 113 -0.23 5.89 -2.64
N LYS A 114 0.46 4.76 -2.42
CA LYS A 114 -0.18 3.47 -2.17
C LYS A 114 -0.10 3.10 -0.70
N THR A 115 -1.18 2.55 -0.17
CA THR A 115 -1.23 2.01 1.20
C THR A 115 -0.49 0.68 1.26
N ARG A 116 -0.13 0.24 2.48
CA ARG A 116 0.46 -1.08 2.67
C ARG A 116 -0.45 -2.19 2.18
N GLU A 117 -1.75 -2.10 2.43
CA GLU A 117 -2.74 -3.08 1.99
C GLU A 117 -2.76 -3.19 0.46
N GLN A 118 -2.54 -2.07 -0.26
CA GLN A 118 -2.41 -2.09 -1.71
C GLN A 118 -1.10 -2.76 -2.16
N PHE A 119 0.01 -2.51 -1.48
CA PHE A 119 1.26 -3.25 -1.75
C PHE A 119 1.12 -4.75 -1.50
N ILE A 120 0.44 -5.14 -0.40
CA ILE A 120 0.16 -6.55 -0.09
C ILE A 120 -0.69 -7.16 -1.21
N ALA A 121 -1.77 -6.51 -1.62
CA ALA A 121 -2.61 -6.98 -2.72
C ALA A 121 -1.85 -7.08 -4.05
N LYS A 122 -0.89 -6.18 -4.32
CA LYS A 122 -0.02 -6.28 -5.50
C LYS A 122 0.88 -7.52 -5.42
N SER A 123 1.52 -7.76 -4.28
CA SER A 123 2.34 -8.96 -4.08
C SER A 123 1.49 -10.24 -4.17
N GLU A 124 0.28 -10.23 -3.63
CA GLU A 124 -0.66 -11.36 -3.72
C GLU A 124 -1.08 -11.62 -5.17
N ALA A 125 -1.45 -10.58 -5.92
CA ALA A 125 -1.79 -10.71 -7.34
C ALA A 125 -0.61 -11.31 -8.13
N LEU A 126 0.61 -10.82 -7.94
CA LEU A 126 1.80 -11.39 -8.58
C LEU A 126 2.02 -12.86 -8.19
N HIS A 127 1.86 -13.21 -6.92
CA HIS A 127 2.01 -14.59 -6.47
C HIS A 127 0.95 -15.52 -7.08
N ARG A 128 -0.31 -15.06 -7.19
CA ARG A 128 -1.38 -15.84 -7.82
C ARG A 128 -1.11 -16.10 -9.31
N LEU A 129 -0.58 -15.11 -10.03
CA LEU A 129 -0.27 -15.21 -11.46
C LEU A 129 0.93 -16.12 -11.74
N PHE A 130 2.03 -15.96 -11.00
CA PHE A 130 3.29 -16.64 -11.32
C PHE A 130 3.57 -17.87 -10.46
N ARG A 131 3.01 -17.97 -9.24
CA ARG A 131 3.17 -19.08 -8.28
C ARG A 131 4.62 -19.49 -7.99
N GLN A 132 5.50 -18.50 -7.97
CA GLN A 132 6.94 -18.69 -7.69
C GLN A 132 7.25 -18.45 -6.21
N GLU A 133 8.23 -19.16 -5.63
CA GLU A 133 8.63 -18.99 -4.22
C GLU A 133 9.11 -17.55 -3.96
N GLU A 134 9.75 -16.91 -4.93
CA GLU A 134 10.20 -15.53 -4.85
C GLU A 134 9.03 -14.56 -4.66
N THR A 135 7.92 -14.78 -5.37
CA THR A 135 6.71 -13.95 -5.20
C THR A 135 6.03 -14.18 -3.85
N LEU A 136 6.11 -15.41 -3.32
CA LEU A 136 5.62 -15.73 -1.98
C LEU A 136 6.46 -15.06 -0.90
N GLU A 137 7.79 -15.10 -1.05
CA GLU A 137 8.70 -14.43 -0.13
C GLU A 137 8.55 -12.90 -0.20
N ALA A 138 8.38 -12.33 -1.39
CA ALA A 138 8.05 -10.93 -1.55
C ALA A 138 6.75 -10.57 -0.82
N LEU A 139 5.70 -11.38 -0.94
CA LEU A 139 4.46 -11.20 -0.19
C LEU A 139 4.69 -11.26 1.33
N ARG A 140 5.42 -12.27 1.82
CA ARG A 140 5.80 -12.40 3.24
C ARG A 140 6.56 -11.18 3.73
N GLN A 141 7.46 -10.62 2.92
CA GLN A 141 8.22 -9.41 3.27
C GLN A 141 7.33 -8.17 3.27
N THR A 142 6.47 -7.99 2.26
CA THR A 142 5.54 -6.86 2.17
C THR A 142 4.61 -6.80 3.38
N THR A 143 4.15 -7.95 3.89
CA THR A 143 3.34 -7.97 5.12
C THR A 143 4.10 -7.52 6.37
N LYS A 144 5.44 -7.55 6.37
CA LYS A 144 6.26 -7.05 7.48
C LYS A 144 6.58 -5.56 7.37
N ILE A 145 6.40 -4.95 6.20
CA ILE A 145 6.66 -3.52 5.98
C ILE A 145 5.67 -2.71 6.83
N PRO A 146 6.12 -1.71 7.62
CA PRO A 146 5.23 -0.77 8.30
C PRO A 146 4.39 0.01 7.29
N ASP A 147 3.15 0.33 7.63
CA ASP A 147 2.28 1.12 6.76
C ASP A 147 2.97 2.42 6.30
N PRO A 148 3.22 2.64 4.98
CA PRO A 148 3.93 3.82 4.50
C PRO A 148 3.13 5.11 4.69
N THR A 149 1.83 5.01 5.00
CA THR A 149 1.00 6.15 5.41
C THR A 149 1.18 6.53 6.88
N LYS A 150 1.87 5.70 7.68
CA LYS A 150 2.43 6.14 8.95
C LYS A 150 3.74 6.88 8.68
N PRO A 151 3.93 8.09 9.21
CA PRO A 151 5.19 8.79 9.03
C PRO A 151 6.34 7.96 9.58
N GLY A 152 7.43 7.88 8.81
CA GLY A 152 8.75 7.69 9.41
C GLY A 152 9.01 8.84 10.38
N ARG A 153 9.73 8.61 11.49
CA ARG A 153 10.00 9.60 12.56
C ARG A 153 10.58 10.96 12.09
N SER A 154 10.87 11.15 10.80
CA SER A 154 11.59 12.28 10.23
C SER A 154 10.77 13.22 9.35
N GLU A 155 9.55 12.88 8.91
CA GLU A 155 8.74 13.82 8.12
C GLU A 155 8.07 14.86 9.05
N PRO A 156 8.30 16.16 8.85
CA PRO A 156 7.59 17.18 9.62
C PRO A 156 6.09 17.11 9.39
N GLU A 157 5.31 17.10 10.47
CA GLU A 157 3.85 16.92 10.45
C GLU A 157 3.13 17.89 9.49
N HIS A 158 3.65 19.11 9.32
CA HIS A 158 3.07 20.13 8.44
C HIS A 158 3.20 19.81 6.95
N GLU A 159 4.30 19.15 6.52
CA GLU A 159 4.49 18.73 5.13
C GLU A 159 3.50 17.62 4.77
N TRP A 160 3.24 16.70 5.70
CA TRP A 160 2.23 15.66 5.51
C TRP A 160 0.82 16.24 5.38
N ILE A 161 0.43 17.15 6.28
CA ILE A 161 -0.91 17.77 6.25
C ILE A 161 -1.14 18.53 4.95
N ALA A 162 -0.09 19.18 4.41
CA ALA A 162 -0.17 19.86 3.12
C ALA A 162 -0.30 18.87 1.94
N ARG A 163 0.42 17.74 1.99
CA ARG A 163 0.40 16.70 0.94
C ARG A 163 -0.89 15.89 0.93
N ASP A 164 -1.33 15.43 2.10
CA ASP A 164 -2.43 14.49 2.27
C ASP A 164 -3.21 14.79 3.57
N PRO A 165 -4.09 15.80 3.55
CA PRO A 165 -4.87 16.18 4.72
C PRO A 165 -5.86 15.09 5.14
N GLN A 166 -6.36 14.31 4.19
CA GLN A 166 -7.30 13.22 4.46
C GLN A 166 -6.59 12.05 5.15
N GLY A 167 -5.43 11.63 4.64
CA GLY A 167 -4.62 10.59 5.30
C GLY A 167 -4.16 10.99 6.70
N TYR A 168 -3.84 12.28 6.91
CA TYR A 168 -3.57 12.79 8.26
C TYR A 168 -4.77 12.65 9.20
N TYR A 169 -5.98 13.01 8.74
CA TYR A 169 -7.21 12.83 9.52
C TYR A 169 -7.47 11.37 9.85
N GLU A 170 -7.39 10.49 8.87
CA GLU A 170 -7.59 9.04 9.06
C GLU A 170 -6.57 8.45 10.02
N TYR A 171 -5.32 8.88 9.95
CA TYR A 171 -4.29 8.51 10.93
C TYR A 171 -4.64 8.98 12.35
N GLN A 172 -5.08 10.23 12.51
CA GLN A 172 -5.45 10.77 13.82
C GLN A 172 -6.67 10.07 14.41
N VAL A 173 -7.65 9.69 13.58
CA VAL A 173 -8.80 8.88 13.97
C VAL A 173 -8.34 7.48 14.36
N LYS A 174 -7.64 6.74 13.49
CA LYS A 174 -7.21 5.35 13.72
C LYS A 174 -6.33 5.21 14.96
N SER A 175 -5.40 6.14 15.16
CA SER A 175 -4.53 6.14 16.36
C SER A 175 -5.33 6.35 17.65
N ARG A 176 -6.34 7.20 17.62
CA ARG A 176 -7.21 7.47 18.77
C ARG A 176 -8.27 6.42 18.99
N ILE A 177 -8.87 5.83 17.96
CA ILE A 177 -9.79 4.70 18.11
C ILE A 177 -9.08 3.53 18.80
N LYS A 178 -7.83 3.24 18.40
CA LYS A 178 -7.02 2.22 19.07
C LYS A 178 -6.88 2.49 20.58
N ARG A 179 -6.78 3.77 20.96
CA ARG A 179 -6.65 4.17 22.36
C ARG A 179 -8.01 4.23 23.03
N TYR A 180 -8.96 5.03 22.57
CA TYR A 180 -10.17 5.40 23.29
C TYR A 180 -11.44 4.65 22.86
N GLY A 181 -11.35 3.82 21.83
CA GLY A 181 -12.52 3.24 21.17
C GLY A 181 -13.12 4.17 20.11
N ASP A 182 -14.10 3.65 19.39
CA ASP A 182 -14.81 4.37 18.34
C ASP A 182 -15.94 5.23 18.95
N ILE A 183 -15.57 6.45 19.38
CA ILE A 183 -16.47 7.40 20.05
C ILE A 183 -16.44 8.78 19.39
N PRO A 184 -17.52 9.58 19.45
CA PRO A 184 -17.63 10.87 18.77
C PRO A 184 -16.50 11.88 19.06
N GLU A 185 -15.93 11.82 20.27
CA GLU A 185 -14.85 12.69 20.72
C GLU A 185 -13.56 12.49 19.92
N VAL A 186 -13.31 11.27 19.46
CA VAL A 186 -12.15 10.96 18.61
C VAL A 186 -12.20 11.76 17.31
N TYR A 187 -13.35 11.73 16.64
CA TYR A 187 -13.58 12.46 15.40
C TYR A 187 -13.54 13.97 15.63
N THR A 188 -14.16 14.44 16.72
CA THR A 188 -14.13 15.86 17.11
C THR A 188 -12.71 16.38 17.25
N VAL A 189 -11.84 15.62 17.93
CA VAL A 189 -10.43 15.97 18.09
C VAL A 189 -9.67 15.90 16.76
N ALA A 190 -9.87 14.84 15.96
CA ALA A 190 -9.17 14.68 14.69
C ALA A 190 -9.53 15.78 13.68
N SER A 191 -10.82 16.11 13.53
CA SER A 191 -11.29 17.19 12.66
C SER A 191 -10.77 18.56 13.11
N PHE A 192 -10.78 18.83 14.42
CA PHE A 192 -10.24 20.07 14.97
C PHE A 192 -8.74 20.21 14.68
N LEU A 193 -7.95 19.16 14.91
CA LEU A 193 -6.50 19.17 14.68
C LEU A 193 -6.16 19.39 13.22
N LEU A 194 -6.85 18.70 12.30
CA LEU A 194 -6.67 18.92 10.87
C LEU A 194 -6.92 20.39 10.51
N LYS A 195 -8.07 20.93 10.91
CA LYS A 195 -8.46 22.32 10.61
C LYS A 195 -7.49 23.35 11.22
N PHE A 196 -7.07 23.12 12.47
CA PHE A 196 -6.07 23.96 13.15
C PHE A 196 -4.73 23.96 12.40
N LYS A 197 -4.25 22.79 11.99
CA LYS A 197 -2.95 22.64 11.31
C LYS A 197 -2.96 23.17 9.88
N GLN A 198 -4.11 23.17 9.22
CA GLN A 198 -4.32 23.83 7.93
C GLN A 198 -4.37 25.36 8.02
N GLY A 199 -4.31 25.94 9.23
CA GLY A 199 -4.44 27.38 9.43
C GLY A 199 -5.85 27.91 9.14
N ALA A 200 -6.85 27.03 9.09
CA ALA A 200 -8.23 27.42 8.82
C ALA A 200 -8.84 28.12 10.05
N LYS A 201 -9.75 29.06 9.79
CA LYS A 201 -10.42 29.82 10.85
C LYS A 201 -11.30 28.89 11.70
N LEU A 202 -10.99 28.83 12.99
CA LEU A 202 -11.75 28.08 13.99
C LEU A 202 -12.86 28.97 14.59
N THR A 203 -14.04 28.40 14.76
CA THR A 203 -15.16 29.05 15.45
C THR A 203 -15.07 28.81 16.96
N GLY A 204 -15.71 29.69 17.74
CA GLY A 204 -15.79 29.50 19.19
C GLY A 204 -16.52 28.22 19.60
N ALA A 205 -17.48 27.74 18.78
CA ALA A 205 -18.17 26.47 18.99
C ALA A 205 -17.23 25.27 18.81
N GLU A 206 -16.42 25.26 17.74
CA GLU A 206 -15.43 24.21 17.47
C GLU A 206 -14.38 24.13 18.59
N VAL A 207 -13.90 25.28 19.07
CA VAL A 207 -12.94 25.31 20.20
C VAL A 207 -13.55 24.73 21.48
N ARG A 208 -14.82 25.03 21.77
CA ARG A 208 -15.52 24.46 22.93
C ARG A 208 -15.74 22.95 22.78
N ALA A 209 -16.18 22.49 21.61
CA ALA A 209 -16.37 21.07 21.32
C ALA A 209 -15.05 20.29 21.46
N TYR A 210 -13.96 20.83 20.93
CA TYR A 210 -12.61 20.26 21.08
C TYR A 210 -12.18 20.15 22.55
N LYS A 211 -12.37 21.20 23.35
CA LYS A 211 -12.03 21.18 24.77
C LYS A 211 -12.85 20.15 25.55
N ALA A 212 -14.15 20.06 25.27
CA ALA A 212 -15.03 19.07 25.89
C ALA A 212 -14.61 17.64 25.52
N ALA A 213 -14.35 17.40 24.24
CA ALA A 213 -13.86 16.11 23.75
C ALA A 213 -12.52 15.72 24.39
N LEU A 214 -11.55 16.63 24.45
CA LEU A 214 -10.28 16.38 25.12
C LEU A 214 -10.45 16.06 26.61
N ALA A 215 -11.29 16.81 27.33
CA ALA A 215 -11.54 16.55 28.74
C ALA A 215 -12.12 15.14 28.96
N HIS A 216 -13.04 14.71 28.09
CA HIS A 216 -13.58 13.35 28.14
C HIS A 216 -12.49 12.30 27.86
N LEU A 217 -11.69 12.46 26.80
CA LEU A 217 -10.60 11.51 26.49
C LEU A 217 -9.56 11.42 27.62
N SER A 218 -9.20 12.55 28.25
CA SER A 218 -8.30 12.56 29.40
C SER A 218 -8.88 11.83 30.61
N ASN A 219 -10.18 11.92 30.86
CA ASN A 219 -10.83 11.15 31.92
C ASN A 219 -10.77 9.64 31.65
N LEU A 220 -10.90 9.21 30.39
CA LEU A 220 -10.74 7.80 30.01
C LEU A 220 -9.32 7.30 30.23
N ASP A 221 -8.30 8.14 29.99
CA ASP A 221 -6.90 7.81 30.31
C ASP A 221 -6.71 7.65 31.82
N ALA A 222 -7.22 8.60 32.64
CA ALA A 222 -7.12 8.52 34.09
C ALA A 222 -7.81 7.27 34.68
N GLN A 223 -8.97 6.88 34.13
CA GLN A 223 -9.67 5.66 34.53
C GLN A 223 -8.89 4.39 34.18
N ARG A 224 -8.12 4.40 33.09
CA ARG A 224 -7.27 3.25 32.70
C ARG A 224 -6.04 3.12 33.56
N GLU A 225 -5.39 4.23 33.88
CA GLU A 225 -4.23 4.25 34.77
C GLU A 225 -4.62 3.80 36.19
N GLY A 226 -5.78 4.22 36.69
CA GLY A 226 -6.31 3.77 37.98
C GLY A 226 -6.58 2.27 38.05
N LYS A 227 -7.03 1.65 36.95
CA LYS A 227 -7.28 0.20 36.90
C LYS A 227 -6.02 -0.67 36.78
N GLN A 228 -4.89 -0.09 36.34
CA GLN A 228 -3.62 -0.80 36.26
C GLN A 228 -2.89 -0.86 37.61
N GLY A 229 -3.32 -0.08 38.61
CA GLY A 229 -2.74 -0.08 39.96
C GLY A 229 -3.41 -1.04 40.95
N GLU A 230 -4.48 -1.75 40.54
CA GLU A 230 -5.19 -2.76 41.35
C GLU A 230 -4.89 -4.18 40.83
N GLU A 231 -3.62 -4.49 40.52
CA GLU A 231 -3.21 -5.88 40.30
C GLU A 231 -3.18 -6.56 41.68
N PRO A 232 -3.97 -7.62 41.92
CA PRO A 232 -3.98 -8.30 43.21
C PRO A 232 -2.62 -8.95 43.44
N ASP A 233 -1.97 -8.61 44.56
CA ASP A 233 -0.82 -9.33 45.09
C ASP A 233 -1.28 -10.76 45.47
N ASP A 234 -1.25 -11.68 44.50
CA ASP A 234 -1.36 -13.13 44.71
C ASP A 234 0.03 -13.77 44.89
#